data_AF-A0A7K7Q3L7-F1
#
_entry.id   AF-A0A7K7Q3L7-F1
#
_cell.length_a   1.000
_cell.length_b   1.000
_cell.length_c   1.000
_cell.angle_alpha   90.00
_cell.angle_beta   90.00
_cell.angle_gamma   90.00
#
_symmetry.space_group_name_H-M   'P 1'
#
loop_
_entity.id
_entity.type
_entity.pdbx_description
1 polymer ?
#
loop_
_entity_poly.entity_id
_entity_poly.type
_entity_poly.pdbx_seq_one_letter_code
_entity_poly.pdbx_strand_id
1 'polypeptide(L)'
;LAIKTKIRTLADAHQLCGALTWVRPWLGLTTEDLDPLFNLLKGGEELSSPRELTPEAQKALEKVQVKMSTRQADRCAPDLPFNFIILGNLLHLHGVIFQWDKEWVFLSHQRSKRMTTPQELAADLIRKARTRIRDLAGCDFECIHIPIRLKTGQIMKPMLEHLLQENEALQMALDSYTGQFSIHQPAHKIFNSEAQFTLKLESVQSKKPLEALTVFTDASGRSHKSVLTWRDPQTQRWETDVAEVEGSPQVAELAAVVRAFKRFSEPFNLVTDSAYVAGVVSRAENAVLQEVTNIALFDLLSKLVKLVSHREQPFYMMHTRSHTDLPGFIAEGNRRADALAAPAEMAPLPNVFEQAKISHQLFHQNAPGLVRWFHLTREQARAIVATCPTCQQHALPTLSTGANPRGLSSCEVWQMDVTHVLQFGRLKYVHVSVDTFSGAVFASAHTGEKSRDAIKHLIQAFSFLGIPKVLKTDNRPAYKSGEFRSFLQQWGVEHKTGIPHSLTGQAVVERTHREIK
;
A
#
# COMPACT_ATOMS: atom_id res chain seq x y z
N LEU A 1 35.24 30.40 19.81
CA LEU A 1 33.91 30.55 19.16
C LEU A 1 33.06 31.48 20.00
N ALA A 2 32.61 32.61 19.45
CA ALA A 2 31.64 33.47 20.13
C ALA A 2 30.23 33.11 19.63
N ILE A 3 29.38 32.59 20.50
CA ILE A 3 27.99 32.28 20.16
C ILE A 3 27.16 33.57 20.26
N LYS A 4 26.38 33.88 19.22
CA LYS A 4 25.47 35.02 19.22
C LYS A 4 24.29 34.71 20.14
N THR A 5 24.16 35.47 21.22
CA THR A 5 23.17 35.22 22.28
C THR A 5 21.91 36.07 22.15
N LYS A 6 21.94 37.11 21.31
CA LYS A 6 20.78 37.95 21.02
C LYS A 6 20.00 37.34 19.85
N ILE A 7 18.89 36.69 20.19
CA ILE A 7 17.94 36.14 19.21
C ILE A 7 16.81 37.15 19.05
N ARG A 8 16.57 37.61 17.83
CA ARG A 8 15.43 38.49 17.49
C ARG A 8 14.61 37.96 16.33
N THR A 9 15.23 37.18 15.46
CA THR A 9 14.63 36.65 14.24
C THR A 9 14.83 35.15 14.13
N LEU A 10 14.05 34.50 13.25
CA LEU A 10 14.26 33.10 12.92
C LEU A 10 15.67 32.83 12.35
N ALA A 11 16.23 33.77 11.57
CA ALA A 11 17.61 33.68 11.09
C ALA A 11 18.63 33.60 12.25
N ASP A 12 18.45 34.41 13.30
CA ASP A 12 19.32 34.37 14.48
C ASP A 12 19.21 33.01 15.20
N ALA A 13 17.99 32.47 15.32
CA ALA A 13 17.75 31.17 15.94
C ALA A 13 18.43 30.04 15.14
N HIS A 14 18.36 30.06 13.79
CA HIS A 14 19.08 29.12 12.94
C HIS A 14 20.59 29.22 13.09
N GLN A 15 21.14 30.44 13.11
CA GLN A 15 22.59 30.65 13.27
C GLN A 15 23.08 30.12 14.62
N LEU A 16 22.32 30.36 15.69
CA LEU A 16 22.59 29.83 17.02
C LEU A 16 22.56 28.29 17.02
N CYS A 17 21.46 27.70 16.57
CA CYS A 17 21.29 26.23 16.58
C CYS A 17 22.35 25.53 15.71
N GLY A 18 22.73 26.14 14.58
CA GLY A 18 23.82 25.66 13.74
C GLY A 18 25.16 25.67 14.48
N ALA A 19 25.52 26.80 15.11
CA ALA A 19 26.75 26.90 15.90
C ALA A 19 26.76 25.91 17.08
N LEU A 20 25.63 25.74 17.76
CA LEU A 20 25.49 24.78 18.86
C LEU A 20 25.70 23.36 18.38
N THR A 21 25.12 22.98 17.24
CA THR A 21 25.27 21.63 16.67
C THR A 21 26.73 21.26 16.45
N TRP A 22 27.56 22.23 16.06
CA TRP A 22 29.01 22.04 15.93
C TRP A 22 29.71 21.79 17.26
N VAL A 23 29.47 22.63 18.28
CA VAL A 23 30.23 22.53 19.56
C VAL A 23 29.68 21.47 20.53
N ARG A 24 28.43 21.05 20.34
CA ARG A 24 27.69 20.17 21.24
C ARG A 24 28.41 18.85 21.59
N PRO A 25 29.10 18.13 20.67
CA PRO A 25 29.80 16.90 20.98
C PRO A 25 30.82 17.03 22.12
N TRP A 26 31.48 18.18 22.24
CA TRP A 26 32.48 18.42 23.29
C TRP A 26 31.87 18.97 24.58
N LEU A 27 30.73 19.67 24.49
CA LEU A 27 30.10 20.28 25.66
C LEU A 27 29.34 19.27 26.52
N GLY A 28 28.95 18.13 25.96
CA GLY A 28 28.13 17.12 26.64
C GLY A 28 26.74 17.64 27.02
N LEU A 29 26.19 18.53 26.20
CA LEU A 29 24.83 19.06 26.36
C LEU A 29 23.84 18.09 25.73
N THR A 30 22.89 17.61 26.54
CA THR A 30 21.88 16.64 26.09
C THR A 30 20.89 17.28 25.11
N THR A 31 20.07 16.46 24.45
CA THR A 31 18.99 17.01 23.59
C THR A 31 17.98 17.75 24.46
N GLU A 32 17.70 17.23 25.66
CA GLU A 32 16.83 17.86 26.66
C GLU A 32 17.30 19.26 27.04
N ASP A 33 18.61 19.43 27.26
CA ASP A 33 19.21 20.72 27.60
C ASP A 33 19.02 21.78 26.52
N LEU A 34 18.95 21.35 25.25
CA LEU A 34 18.87 22.24 24.09
C LEU A 34 17.46 22.30 23.49
N ASP A 35 16.52 21.47 23.93
CA ASP A 35 15.16 21.38 23.41
C ASP A 35 14.44 22.75 23.40
N PRO A 36 14.51 23.57 24.47
CA PRO A 36 13.91 24.89 24.47
C PRO A 36 14.46 25.82 23.36
N LEU A 37 15.74 25.67 23.00
CA LEU A 37 16.36 26.45 21.93
C LEU A 37 15.92 25.97 20.54
N PHE A 38 15.77 24.66 20.35
CA PHE A 38 15.26 24.11 19.09
C PHE A 38 13.79 24.46 18.85
N ASN A 39 12.98 24.57 19.90
CA ASN A 39 11.59 24.99 19.80
C ASN A 39 11.43 26.41 19.24
N LEU A 40 12.44 27.28 19.34
CA LEU A 40 12.43 28.60 18.69
C LEU A 40 12.43 28.53 17.16
N LEU A 41 12.83 27.40 16.58
CA LEU A 41 12.79 27.18 15.13
C LEU A 41 11.38 26.86 14.62
N LYS A 42 10.45 26.47 15.51
CA LYS A 42 9.03 26.22 15.15
C LYS A 42 8.33 27.57 14.85
N GLY A 43 7.30 27.56 14.00
CA GLY A 43 6.50 28.75 13.67
C GLY A 43 6.68 29.26 12.24
N GLY A 44 6.46 30.56 12.02
CA GLY A 44 6.43 31.17 10.68
C GLY A 44 7.72 30.96 9.88
N GLU A 45 7.57 30.77 8.57
CA GLU A 45 8.63 30.29 7.66
C GLU A 45 9.64 31.37 7.23
N GLU A 46 9.28 32.65 7.36
CA GLU A 46 10.16 33.75 6.96
C GLU A 46 11.35 33.91 7.92
N LEU A 47 12.56 34.04 7.36
CA LEU A 47 13.80 34.24 8.13
C LEU A 47 13.78 35.53 8.99
N SER A 48 13.06 36.55 8.53
CA SER A 48 12.84 37.81 9.24
C SER A 48 11.78 37.72 10.34
N SER A 49 11.05 36.60 10.44
CA SER A 49 9.98 36.47 11.42
C SER A 49 10.52 36.63 12.85
N PRO A 50 9.83 37.40 13.71
CA PRO A 50 10.32 37.70 15.04
C PRO A 50 10.36 36.44 15.91
N ARG A 51 11.35 36.38 16.81
CA ARG A 51 11.50 35.34 17.82
C ARG A 51 11.86 35.97 19.15
N GLU A 52 11.20 35.51 20.20
CA GLU A 52 11.48 35.90 21.58
C GLU A 52 12.04 34.70 22.34
N LEU A 53 13.06 34.96 23.15
CA LEU A 53 13.63 33.97 24.05
C LEU A 53 12.65 33.69 25.17
N THR A 54 12.17 32.45 25.28
CA THR A 54 11.42 32.02 26.46
C THR A 54 12.36 31.90 27.66
N PRO A 55 11.85 31.96 28.90
CA PRO A 55 12.66 31.77 30.11
C PRO A 55 13.46 30.45 30.10
N GLU A 56 12.87 29.38 29.57
CA GLU A 56 13.51 28.07 29.45
C GLU A 56 14.65 28.11 28.43
N ALA A 57 14.44 28.77 27.29
CA ALA A 57 15.46 28.97 26.27
C ALA A 57 16.63 29.83 26.78
N GLN A 58 16.34 30.85 27.60
CA GLN A 58 17.38 31.66 28.23
C GLN A 58 18.22 30.83 29.21
N LYS A 59 17.58 30.02 30.06
CA LYS A 59 18.27 29.12 30.99
C LYS A 59 19.13 28.07 30.26
N ALA A 60 18.63 27.53 29.15
CA ALA A 60 19.40 26.63 28.29
C ALA A 60 20.65 27.33 27.71
N LEU A 61 20.52 28.58 27.27
CA LEU A 61 21.63 29.37 26.74
C LEU A 61 22.68 29.71 27.80
N GLU A 62 22.27 30.02 29.04
CA GLU A 62 23.18 30.22 30.17
C GLU A 62 23.96 28.93 30.48
N LYS A 63 23.29 27.78 30.48
CA LYS A 63 23.93 26.47 30.65
C LYS A 63 24.96 26.19 29.55
N VAL A 64 24.66 26.51 28.30
CA VAL A 64 25.62 26.43 27.18
C VAL A 64 26.84 27.28 27.47
N GLN A 65 26.66 28.55 27.85
CA GLN A 65 27.77 29.47 28.10
C GLN A 65 28.69 28.98 29.21
N VAL A 66 28.11 28.49 30.32
CA VAL A 66 28.87 27.89 31.43
C VAL A 66 29.65 26.67 30.95
N LYS A 67 29.06 25.78 30.15
CA LYS A 67 29.77 24.63 29.60
C LYS A 67 30.89 25.06 28.64
N MET A 68 30.68 26.07 27.82
CA MET A 68 31.72 26.56 26.91
C MET A 68 32.91 27.21 27.63
N SER A 69 32.71 27.84 28.78
CA SER A 69 33.79 28.46 29.54
C SER A 69 34.55 27.46 30.41
N THR A 70 33.90 26.40 30.87
CA THR A 70 34.48 25.42 31.80
C THR A 70 35.08 24.20 31.11
N ARG A 71 34.62 23.88 29.90
CA ARG A 71 34.98 22.64 29.22
C ARG A 71 36.22 22.81 28.36
N GLN A 72 37.15 21.87 28.50
CA GLN A 72 38.27 21.66 27.59
C GLN A 72 38.05 20.34 26.85
N ALA A 73 38.62 20.24 25.65
CA ALA A 73 38.60 19.03 24.84
C ALA A 73 40.05 18.67 24.51
N ASP A 74 40.37 17.40 24.62
CA ASP A 74 41.73 16.94 24.44
C ASP A 74 41.94 16.25 23.08
N ARG A 75 43.23 16.09 22.70
CA ARG A 75 43.59 15.35 21.49
C ARG A 75 43.49 13.84 21.74
N CYS A 76 43.19 13.11 20.67
CA CYS A 76 43.19 11.65 20.70
C CYS A 76 44.58 11.13 21.11
N ALA A 77 44.62 10.13 21.98
CA ALA A 77 45.84 9.43 22.35
C ALA A 77 46.06 8.29 21.34
N PRO A 78 47.17 8.28 20.57
CA PRO A 78 47.40 7.28 19.53
C PRO A 78 47.48 5.84 20.05
N ASP A 79 48.02 5.67 21.26
CA ASP A 79 48.29 4.35 21.85
C ASP A 79 47.10 3.76 22.62
N LEU A 80 46.00 4.51 22.74
CA LEU A 80 44.81 4.05 23.47
C LEU A 80 43.70 3.61 22.49
N PRO A 81 42.98 2.54 22.81
CA PRO A 81 41.83 2.12 22.01
C PRO A 81 40.60 2.99 22.28
N PHE A 82 39.78 3.22 21.25
CA PHE A 82 38.49 3.88 21.40
C PHE A 82 37.43 2.91 21.88
N ASN A 83 36.61 3.36 22.83
CA ASN A 83 35.46 2.65 23.34
C ASN A 83 34.20 3.50 23.16
N PHE A 84 33.04 2.84 23.07
CA PHE A 84 31.75 3.51 22.90
C PHE A 84 30.73 3.00 23.90
N ILE A 85 29.91 3.88 24.47
CA ILE A 85 28.82 3.51 25.36
C ILE A 85 27.54 4.30 25.04
N ILE A 86 26.39 3.62 25.10
CA ILE A 86 25.07 4.23 25.00
C ILE A 86 24.54 4.57 26.41
N LEU A 87 24.10 5.81 26.59
CA LEU A 87 23.65 6.40 27.86
C LEU A 87 22.38 7.27 27.69
N GLY A 88 21.80 7.70 28.81
CA GLY A 88 20.66 8.62 28.86
C GLY A 88 19.31 7.92 29.06
N ASN A 89 18.22 8.66 28.92
CA ASN A 89 16.87 8.10 28.91
C ASN A 89 16.42 7.79 27.47
N LEU A 90 15.34 7.02 27.30
CA LEU A 90 14.88 6.59 25.98
C LEU A 90 14.53 7.76 25.03
N LEU A 91 14.06 8.89 25.59
CA LEU A 91 13.70 10.09 24.82
C LEU A 91 14.92 10.92 24.39
N HIS A 92 15.98 10.93 25.21
CA HIS A 92 17.20 11.72 25.03
C HIS A 92 18.45 10.84 25.02
N LEU A 93 18.32 9.68 24.36
CA LEU A 93 19.40 8.71 24.21
C LEU A 93 20.59 9.35 23.51
N HIS A 94 21.79 9.11 24.06
CA HIS A 94 23.03 9.63 23.50
C HIS A 94 24.15 8.61 23.68
N GLY A 95 25.16 8.71 22.83
CA GLY A 95 26.38 7.91 22.90
C GLY A 95 27.53 8.72 23.47
N VAL A 96 28.51 8.04 24.06
CA VAL A 96 29.79 8.63 24.45
C VAL A 96 30.89 7.78 23.86
N ILE A 97 31.71 8.40 23.03
CA ILE A 97 33.00 7.90 22.57
C ILE A 97 34.03 8.27 23.63
N PHE A 98 34.88 7.35 24.05
CA PHE A 98 35.90 7.64 25.04
C PHE A 98 37.19 6.84 24.84
N GLN A 99 38.30 7.47 25.20
CA GLN A 99 39.59 6.83 25.48
C GLN A 99 39.95 7.19 26.93
N TRP A 100 40.62 8.33 27.08
CA TRP A 100 40.89 9.01 28.35
C TRP A 100 40.04 10.28 28.49
N ASP A 101 39.76 10.98 27.38
CA ASP A 101 38.74 12.03 27.25
C ASP A 101 37.47 11.49 26.55
N LYS A 102 36.42 12.32 26.47
CA LYS A 102 35.06 11.94 26.05
C LYS A 102 34.52 12.86 24.96
N GLU A 103 33.89 12.27 23.96
CA GLU A 103 33.12 12.96 22.93
C GLU A 103 31.69 12.40 22.88
N TRP A 104 30.69 13.27 22.89
CA TRP A 104 29.28 12.87 22.88
C TRP A 104 28.76 12.74 21.44
N VAL A 105 28.00 11.68 21.20
CA VAL A 105 27.31 11.40 19.94
C VAL A 105 25.81 11.51 20.19
N PHE A 106 25.11 12.29 19.36
CA PHE A 106 23.68 12.55 19.56
C PHE A 106 22.82 12.06 18.40
N LEU A 107 21.62 11.62 18.73
CA LEU A 107 20.57 11.40 17.75
C LEU A 107 20.13 12.74 17.14
N SER A 108 19.62 12.66 15.92
CA SER A 108 19.05 13.83 15.25
C SER A 108 17.83 14.32 16.02
N HIS A 109 17.68 15.63 16.15
CA HIS A 109 16.54 16.22 16.88
C HIS A 109 15.21 15.88 16.20
N GLN A 110 15.15 15.98 14.87
CA GLN A 110 14.03 15.44 14.09
C GLN A 110 14.28 13.98 13.76
N ARG A 111 13.29 13.14 14.10
CA ARG A 111 13.30 11.72 13.79
C ARG A 111 12.80 11.50 12.37
N SER A 112 13.39 10.53 11.66
CA SER A 112 12.98 10.16 10.30
C SER A 112 11.75 9.27 10.27
N LYS A 113 11.54 8.47 11.32
CA LYS A 113 10.38 7.57 11.46
C LYS A 113 9.41 8.12 12.50
N ARG A 114 8.11 8.05 12.19
CA ARG A 114 7.03 8.42 13.14
C ARG A 114 7.02 7.60 14.41
N MET A 115 7.43 6.34 14.31
CA MET A 115 7.57 5.43 15.44
C MET A 115 8.90 4.70 15.30
N THR A 116 9.70 4.78 16.35
CA THR A 116 11.07 4.22 16.38
C THR A 116 11.24 3.38 17.64
N THR A 117 11.76 2.18 17.49
CA THR A 117 12.04 1.27 18.60
C THR A 117 13.33 1.64 19.33
N PRO A 118 13.50 1.28 20.61
CA PRO A 118 14.74 1.52 21.35
C PRO A 118 15.98 0.94 20.67
N GLN A 119 15.85 -0.21 20.02
CA GLN A 119 16.92 -0.90 19.31
C GLN A 119 17.34 -0.14 18.05
N GLU A 120 16.39 0.42 17.30
CA GLU A 120 16.68 1.31 16.16
C GLU A 120 17.43 2.57 16.61
N LEU A 121 17.05 3.16 17.75
CA LEU A 121 17.76 4.33 18.31
C LEU A 121 19.20 3.99 18.70
N ALA A 122 19.41 2.82 19.32
CA ALA A 122 20.74 2.33 19.66
C ALA A 122 21.58 2.06 18.39
N ALA A 123 20.99 1.43 17.38
CA ALA A 123 21.62 1.18 16.08
C ALA A 123 22.05 2.48 15.37
N ASP A 124 21.19 3.50 15.37
CA ASP A 124 21.51 4.81 14.78
C ASP A 124 22.67 5.50 15.52
N LEU A 125 22.72 5.43 16.85
CA LEU A 125 23.84 5.95 17.63
C LEU A 125 25.15 5.24 17.30
N ILE A 126 25.13 3.91 17.22
CA ILE A 126 26.29 3.10 16.85
C ILE A 126 26.79 3.48 15.47
N ARG A 127 25.90 3.57 14.47
CA ARG A 127 26.27 3.98 13.11
C ARG A 127 26.95 5.34 13.11
N LYS A 128 26.34 6.34 13.76
CA LYS A 128 26.91 7.69 13.85
C LYS A 128 28.29 7.69 14.53
N ALA A 129 28.42 6.95 15.63
CA ALA A 129 29.68 6.87 16.38
C ALA A 129 30.79 6.19 15.57
N ARG A 130 30.47 5.08 14.87
CA ARG A 130 31.41 4.36 14.02
C ARG A 130 31.86 5.20 12.84
N THR A 131 30.93 5.87 12.15
CA THR A 131 31.27 6.84 11.10
C THR A 131 32.20 7.91 11.64
N ARG A 132 31.87 8.49 12.81
CA ARG A 132 32.68 9.53 13.43
C ARG A 132 34.12 9.08 13.73
N ILE A 133 34.32 7.89 14.30
CA ILE A 133 35.67 7.40 14.61
C ILE A 133 36.45 6.98 13.36
N ARG A 134 35.78 6.39 12.36
CA ARG A 134 36.42 6.08 11.08
C ARG A 134 36.92 7.35 10.39
N ASP A 135 36.14 8.42 10.41
CA ASP A 135 36.52 9.72 9.84
C ASP A 135 37.67 10.38 10.63
N LEU A 136 37.67 10.26 11.97
CA LEU A 136 38.66 10.88 12.84
C LEU A 136 40.00 10.14 12.90
N ALA A 137 39.98 8.81 12.98
CA ALA A 137 41.13 7.99 13.33
C ALA A 137 41.38 6.83 12.35
N GLY A 138 40.50 6.61 11.37
CA GLY A 138 40.66 5.50 10.40
C GLY A 138 40.52 4.10 11.01
N CYS A 139 39.98 3.99 12.23
CA CYS A 139 39.81 2.73 12.95
C CYS A 139 38.35 2.52 13.38
N ASP A 140 38.10 1.44 14.13
CA ASP A 140 36.79 1.13 14.74
C ASP A 140 36.96 0.96 16.26
N PHE A 141 35.85 0.86 17.00
CA PHE A 141 35.90 0.70 18.45
C PHE A 141 36.48 -0.65 18.88
N GLU A 142 37.31 -0.65 19.91
CA GLU A 142 37.72 -1.91 20.57
C GLU A 142 36.53 -2.57 21.26
N CYS A 143 35.69 -1.78 21.94
CA CYS A 143 34.47 -2.28 22.58
C CYS A 143 33.29 -1.32 22.44
N ILE A 144 32.12 -1.89 22.12
CA ILE A 144 30.81 -1.21 22.12
C ILE A 144 30.01 -1.70 23.32
N HIS A 145 29.66 -0.78 24.21
CA HIS A 145 28.86 -1.00 25.40
C HIS A 145 27.39 -0.64 25.17
N ILE A 146 26.50 -1.64 25.18
CA ILE A 146 25.04 -1.44 25.12
C ILE A 146 24.44 -2.00 26.41
N PRO A 147 24.07 -1.16 27.38
CA PRO A 147 23.48 -1.67 28.62
C PRO A 147 22.14 -2.39 28.38
N ILE A 148 22.01 -3.64 28.84
CA ILE A 148 20.79 -4.47 28.73
C ILE A 148 20.33 -4.92 30.12
N ARG A 149 19.03 -4.80 30.44
CA ARG A 149 18.44 -5.24 31.72
C ARG A 149 17.65 -6.51 31.51
N LEU A 150 17.93 -7.52 32.32
CA LEU A 150 17.21 -8.79 32.36
C LEU A 150 16.50 -8.90 33.71
N LYS A 151 15.27 -9.44 33.74
CA LYS A 151 14.53 -9.65 35.00
C LYS A 151 15.20 -10.66 35.93
N THR A 152 15.96 -11.60 35.39
CA THR A 152 16.57 -12.72 36.13
C THR A 152 18.05 -12.51 36.50
N GLY A 153 18.66 -11.36 36.16
CA GLY A 153 20.04 -11.02 36.56
C GLY A 153 21.15 -11.92 36.01
N GLN A 154 20.82 -13.01 35.32
CA GLN A 154 21.78 -13.93 34.69
C GLN A 154 21.87 -13.66 33.20
N ILE A 155 23.09 -13.43 32.74
CA ILE A 155 23.43 -13.30 31.33
C ILE A 155 23.71 -14.69 30.79
N MET A 156 23.01 -15.06 29.73
CA MET A 156 23.51 -16.06 28.81
C MET A 156 23.92 -15.30 27.54
N LYS A 157 25.21 -15.29 27.21
CA LYS A 157 25.75 -14.84 25.91
C LYS A 157 24.86 -15.25 24.70
N PRO A 158 24.24 -16.45 24.67
CA PRO A 158 23.23 -16.82 23.69
C PRO A 158 22.03 -15.87 23.52
N MET A 159 21.54 -15.25 24.60
CA MET A 159 20.40 -14.33 24.55
C MET A 159 20.74 -13.01 23.86
N LEU A 160 21.97 -12.53 24.04
CA LEU A 160 22.50 -11.37 23.34
C LEU A 160 22.73 -11.67 21.86
N GLU A 161 23.34 -12.82 21.56
CA GLU A 161 23.52 -13.28 20.19
C GLU A 161 22.17 -13.43 19.47
N HIS A 162 21.14 -13.93 20.15
CA HIS A 162 19.79 -14.01 19.63
C HIS A 162 19.19 -12.62 19.34
N LEU A 163 19.34 -11.64 20.25
CA LEU A 163 18.89 -10.26 19.99
C LEU A 163 19.59 -9.67 18.76
N LEU A 164 20.89 -9.89 18.62
CA LEU A 164 21.64 -9.45 17.45
C LEU A 164 21.18 -10.17 16.17
N GLN A 165 20.84 -11.47 16.24
CA GLN A 165 20.35 -12.24 15.09
C GLN A 165 18.93 -11.87 14.64
N GLU A 166 18.11 -11.32 15.52
CA GLU A 166 16.73 -10.94 15.18
C GLU A 166 16.55 -9.46 14.88
N ASN A 167 17.47 -8.62 15.34
CA ASN A 167 17.36 -7.18 15.16
C ASN A 167 18.15 -6.70 13.94
N GLU A 168 17.46 -6.57 12.80
CA GLU A 168 18.04 -6.10 11.54
C GLU A 168 18.75 -4.74 11.67
N ALA A 169 18.20 -3.79 12.43
CA ALA A 169 18.81 -2.48 12.60
C ALA A 169 20.17 -2.56 13.30
N LEU A 170 20.29 -3.38 14.35
CA LEU A 170 21.56 -3.62 15.04
C LEU A 170 22.54 -4.40 14.15
N GLN A 171 22.08 -5.38 13.36
CA GLN A 171 22.93 -6.08 12.40
C GLN A 171 23.55 -5.11 11.39
N MET A 172 22.73 -4.25 10.79
CA MET A 172 23.21 -3.24 9.84
C MET A 172 24.19 -2.25 10.51
N ALA A 173 23.93 -1.87 11.77
CA ALA A 173 24.80 -0.97 12.51
C ALA A 173 26.16 -1.60 12.86
N LEU A 174 26.22 -2.93 12.94
CA LEU A 174 27.38 -3.72 13.36
C LEU A 174 27.99 -4.53 12.23
N ASP A 175 27.50 -4.33 11.01
CA ASP A 175 28.11 -4.93 9.83
C ASP A 175 29.59 -4.55 9.76
N SER A 176 30.43 -5.51 9.38
CA SER A 176 31.91 -5.43 9.39
C SER A 176 32.58 -5.10 10.74
N TYR A 177 31.86 -5.08 11.87
CA TYR A 177 32.45 -4.80 13.18
C TYR A 177 33.20 -6.03 13.72
N THR A 178 34.49 -5.85 14.04
CA THR A 178 35.36 -6.92 14.55
C THR A 178 35.75 -6.76 16.01
N GLY A 179 35.32 -5.67 16.67
CA GLY A 179 35.62 -5.43 18.09
C GLY A 179 34.71 -6.21 19.04
N GLN A 180 34.90 -5.98 20.34
CA GLN A 180 34.16 -6.65 21.40
C GLN A 180 32.80 -6.01 21.65
N PHE A 181 31.87 -6.84 22.09
CA PHE A 181 30.55 -6.43 22.53
C PHE A 181 30.39 -6.62 24.03
N SER A 182 30.02 -5.56 24.74
CA SER A 182 29.73 -5.63 26.17
C SER A 182 28.33 -5.13 26.47
N ILE A 183 27.64 -5.86 27.32
CA ILE A 183 26.34 -5.45 27.88
C ILE A 183 26.47 -4.85 29.27
N HIS A 184 27.68 -4.91 29.83
CA HIS A 184 28.03 -4.28 31.08
C HIS A 184 28.55 -2.89 30.83
N GLN A 185 28.30 -2.02 31.80
CA GLN A 185 28.97 -0.72 31.82
C GLN A 185 30.46 -0.92 32.11
N PRO A 186 31.32 -0.06 31.55
CA PRO A 186 32.72 0.01 31.95
C PRO A 186 32.81 0.22 33.46
N ALA A 187 33.79 -0.41 34.11
CA ALA A 187 34.04 -0.31 35.54
C ALA A 187 34.63 1.07 35.92
N HIS A 188 33.89 2.15 35.65
CA HIS A 188 34.34 3.51 35.89
C HIS A 188 33.21 4.35 36.49
N LYS A 189 33.51 5.06 37.60
CA LYS A 189 32.51 5.80 38.40
C LYS A 189 31.70 6.81 37.61
N ILE A 190 32.26 7.39 36.55
CA ILE A 190 31.57 8.41 35.74
C ILE A 190 30.39 7.83 34.93
N PHE A 191 30.31 6.51 34.74
CA PHE A 191 29.18 5.88 34.05
C PHE A 191 28.13 5.33 35.03
N ASN A 192 28.39 5.37 36.34
CA ASN A 192 27.49 4.86 37.38
C ASN A 192 26.42 5.87 37.82
N SER A 193 26.53 7.14 37.44
CA SER A 193 25.62 8.21 37.85
C SER A 193 24.99 8.89 36.63
N GLU A 194 23.68 9.09 36.70
CA GLU A 194 22.74 9.64 35.70
C GLU A 194 21.99 8.57 34.88
N ALA A 195 20.70 8.86 34.63
CA ALA A 195 19.68 7.95 34.10
C ALA A 195 20.23 6.97 33.04
N GLN A 196 20.23 5.68 33.40
CA GLN A 196 20.85 4.65 32.59
C GLN A 196 19.81 4.01 31.68
N PHE A 197 19.98 4.23 30.38
CA PHE A 197 19.25 3.47 29.37
C PHE A 197 19.52 2.01 29.60
N THR A 198 18.46 1.20 29.51
CA THR A 198 18.65 -0.24 29.46
C THR A 198 17.67 -0.85 28.48
N LEU A 199 18.20 -1.59 27.51
CA LEU A 199 17.38 -2.34 26.59
C LEU A 199 16.68 -3.48 27.34
N LYS A 200 15.37 -3.59 27.15
CA LYS A 200 14.59 -4.75 27.57
C LYS A 200 14.65 -5.80 26.47
N LEU A 201 14.96 -7.04 26.84
CA LEU A 201 15.06 -8.16 25.91
C LEU A 201 13.75 -8.95 25.78
N GLU A 202 12.96 -9.02 26.85
CA GLU A 202 11.67 -9.71 26.84
C GLU A 202 10.64 -8.87 26.08
N SER A 203 10.00 -9.50 25.08
CA SER A 203 8.86 -8.91 24.37
C SER A 203 7.56 -9.49 24.92
N VAL A 204 6.59 -8.62 25.20
CA VAL A 204 5.22 -9.02 25.53
C VAL A 204 4.51 -9.60 24.29
N GLN A 205 4.99 -9.25 23.09
CA GLN A 205 4.47 -9.82 21.86
C GLN A 205 5.07 -11.21 21.62
N SER A 206 4.21 -12.23 21.62
CA SER A 206 4.57 -13.58 21.24
C SER A 206 4.83 -13.67 19.74
N LYS A 207 5.82 -14.48 19.36
CA LYS A 207 6.07 -14.85 17.95
C LYS A 207 5.19 -16.00 17.46
N LYS A 208 4.59 -16.74 18.39
CA LYS A 208 3.72 -17.88 18.11
C LYS A 208 2.30 -17.59 18.58
N PRO A 209 1.27 -18.14 17.91
CA PRO A 209 -0.09 -18.08 18.39
C PRO A 209 -0.20 -18.58 19.83
N LEU A 210 -1.00 -17.88 20.64
CA LEU A 210 -1.27 -18.24 22.03
C LEU A 210 -2.49 -19.15 22.10
N GLU A 211 -2.51 -20.06 23.07
CA GLU A 211 -3.72 -20.82 23.44
C GLU A 211 -4.67 -19.93 24.25
N ALA A 212 -5.19 -18.89 23.59
CA ALA A 212 -5.94 -17.82 24.22
C ALA A 212 -7.04 -17.26 23.29
N LEU A 213 -7.82 -16.30 23.80
CA LEU A 213 -8.91 -15.68 23.04
C LEU A 213 -8.39 -15.08 21.73
N THR A 214 -9.11 -15.29 20.63
CA THR A 214 -8.78 -14.66 19.34
C THR A 214 -9.77 -13.55 19.03
N VAL A 215 -9.23 -12.35 18.85
CA VAL A 215 -9.97 -11.11 18.61
C VAL A 215 -9.67 -10.63 17.20
N PHE A 216 -10.72 -10.43 16.42
CA PHE A 216 -10.66 -9.91 15.05
C PHE A 216 -11.01 -8.43 15.06
N THR A 217 -10.25 -7.63 14.32
CA THR A 217 -10.48 -6.19 14.19
C THR A 217 -10.55 -5.80 12.73
N ASP A 218 -11.53 -4.97 12.40
CA ASP A 218 -11.68 -4.32 11.10
C ASP A 218 -12.26 -2.91 11.27
N ALA A 219 -12.13 -2.06 10.26
CA ALA A 219 -12.77 -0.76 10.22
C ALA A 219 -13.05 -0.29 8.80
N SER A 220 -14.04 0.59 8.66
CA SER A 220 -14.39 1.16 7.36
C SER A 220 -14.49 2.67 7.45
N GLY A 221 -13.68 3.35 6.65
CA GLY A 221 -13.76 4.82 6.53
C GLY A 221 -15.03 5.32 5.83
N ARG A 222 -15.81 4.44 5.18
CA ARG A 222 -17.10 4.82 4.56
C ARG A 222 -18.26 4.80 5.55
N SER A 223 -18.23 3.88 6.50
CA SER A 223 -19.24 3.78 7.56
C SER A 223 -18.81 4.48 8.85
N HIS A 224 -17.56 4.95 8.92
CA HIS A 224 -16.91 5.45 10.13
C HIS A 224 -16.94 4.45 11.28
N LYS A 225 -17.09 3.14 11.00
CA LYS A 225 -17.15 2.10 12.04
C LYS A 225 -15.78 1.51 12.31
N SER A 226 -15.52 1.27 13.59
CA SER A 226 -14.40 0.55 14.15
C SER A 226 -14.95 -0.70 14.86
N VAL A 227 -14.53 -1.88 14.44
CA VAL A 227 -15.15 -3.16 14.83
C VAL A 227 -14.16 -4.04 15.56
N LEU A 228 -14.66 -4.69 16.63
CA LEU A 228 -14.06 -5.86 17.22
C LEU A 228 -15.07 -6.99 17.23
N THR A 229 -14.63 -8.19 16.92
CA THR A 229 -15.42 -9.40 17.12
C THR A 229 -14.54 -10.53 17.62
N TRP A 230 -15.09 -11.36 18.50
CA TRP A 230 -14.40 -12.52 19.05
C TRP A 230 -15.42 -13.62 19.31
N ARG A 231 -14.93 -14.84 19.46
CA ARG A 231 -15.76 -15.97 19.87
C ARG A 231 -15.55 -16.21 21.36
N ASP A 232 -16.61 -16.03 22.14
CA ASP A 232 -16.56 -16.24 23.58
C ASP A 232 -16.24 -17.72 23.89
N PRO A 233 -15.19 -18.01 24.69
CA PRO A 233 -14.77 -19.38 24.95
C PRO A 233 -15.80 -20.22 25.72
N GLN A 234 -16.62 -19.60 26.58
CA GLN A 234 -17.57 -20.29 27.45
C GLN A 234 -18.87 -20.61 26.72
N THR A 235 -19.41 -19.63 26.00
CA THR A 235 -20.70 -19.72 25.32
C THR A 235 -20.59 -20.17 23.87
N GLN A 236 -19.37 -20.15 23.30
CA GLN A 236 -19.07 -20.44 21.90
C GLN A 236 -19.81 -19.52 20.89
N ARG A 237 -20.40 -18.42 21.37
CA ARG A 237 -21.10 -17.42 20.57
C ARG A 237 -20.15 -16.31 20.13
N TRP A 238 -20.50 -15.66 19.02
CA TRP A 238 -19.77 -14.49 18.54
C TRP A 238 -20.25 -13.25 19.28
N GLU A 239 -19.30 -12.53 19.86
CA GLU A 239 -19.52 -11.23 20.46
C GLU A 239 -18.95 -10.14 19.55
N THR A 240 -19.53 -8.94 19.65
CA THR A 240 -19.20 -7.81 18.79
C THR A 240 -19.18 -6.53 19.59
N ASP A 241 -18.21 -5.67 19.29
CA ASP A 241 -18.10 -4.33 19.85
C ASP A 241 -17.84 -3.36 18.67
N VAL A 242 -18.82 -2.51 18.37
CA VAL A 242 -18.78 -1.57 17.25
C VAL A 242 -18.83 -0.16 17.81
N ALA A 243 -17.89 0.68 17.39
CA ALA A 243 -17.84 2.09 17.75
C ALA A 243 -17.71 2.95 16.49
N GLU A 244 -18.35 4.12 16.50
CA GLU A 244 -18.16 5.13 15.45
C GLU A 244 -16.89 5.95 15.75
N VAL A 245 -16.07 6.14 14.72
CA VAL A 245 -14.79 6.84 14.77
C VAL A 245 -14.70 7.75 13.56
N GLU A 246 -14.75 9.04 13.81
CA GLU A 246 -14.50 10.06 12.78
C GLU A 246 -13.02 10.06 12.38
N GLY A 247 -12.74 10.20 11.08
CA GLY A 247 -11.39 10.30 10.55
C GLY A 247 -11.13 9.35 9.38
N SER A 248 -9.84 9.15 9.09
CA SER A 248 -9.40 8.27 8.01
C SER A 248 -9.58 6.79 8.36
N PRO A 249 -9.61 5.87 7.37
CA PRO A 249 -9.63 4.43 7.64
C PRO A 249 -8.56 3.99 8.64
N GLN A 250 -7.34 4.51 8.51
CA GLN A 250 -6.22 4.22 9.41
C GLN A 250 -6.49 4.59 10.88
N VAL A 251 -7.23 5.68 11.12
CA VAL A 251 -7.62 6.10 12.48
C VAL A 251 -8.66 5.13 13.05
N ALA A 252 -9.63 4.71 12.24
CA ALA A 252 -10.67 3.78 12.67
C ALA A 252 -10.13 2.35 12.93
N GLU A 253 -9.20 1.87 12.09
CA GLU A 253 -8.51 0.59 12.27
C GLU A 253 -7.65 0.61 13.55
N LEU A 254 -6.87 1.69 13.75
CA LEU A 254 -6.04 1.83 14.95
C LEU A 254 -6.90 1.97 16.21
N ALA A 255 -8.03 2.66 16.14
CA ALA A 255 -8.98 2.77 17.23
C ALA A 255 -9.58 1.40 17.64
N ALA A 256 -9.79 0.50 16.68
CA ALA A 256 -10.27 -0.86 16.96
C ALA A 256 -9.25 -1.62 17.81
N VAL A 257 -7.98 -1.53 17.42
CA VAL A 257 -6.89 -2.18 18.16
C VAL A 257 -6.66 -1.55 19.53
N VAL A 258 -6.67 -0.22 19.65
CA VAL A 258 -6.56 0.44 20.96
C VAL A 258 -7.70 0.01 21.88
N ARG A 259 -8.92 -0.15 21.35
CA ARG A 259 -10.06 -0.71 22.10
C ARG A 259 -9.83 -2.16 22.50
N ALA A 260 -9.24 -2.99 21.63
CA ALA A 260 -8.93 -4.39 21.95
C ALA A 260 -8.00 -4.48 23.16
N PHE A 261 -6.91 -3.72 23.14
CA PHE A 261 -5.96 -3.67 24.25
C PHE A 261 -6.52 -3.09 25.54
N LYS A 262 -7.52 -2.19 25.47
CA LYS A 262 -8.23 -1.69 26.66
C LYS A 262 -9.19 -2.73 27.25
N ARG A 263 -9.82 -3.53 26.39
CA ARG A 263 -10.86 -4.49 26.78
C ARG A 263 -10.28 -5.79 27.32
N PHE A 264 -9.20 -6.30 26.72
CA PHE A 264 -8.63 -7.60 27.04
C PHE A 264 -7.30 -7.47 27.79
N SER A 265 -7.35 -7.60 29.12
CA SER A 265 -6.17 -7.65 29.99
C SER A 265 -5.44 -8.99 29.90
N GLU A 266 -6.19 -10.09 29.82
CA GLU A 266 -5.70 -11.47 29.69
C GLU A 266 -4.96 -11.73 28.37
N PRO A 267 -4.14 -12.79 28.26
CA PRO A 267 -3.51 -13.17 27.01
C PRO A 267 -4.52 -13.30 25.85
N PHE A 268 -4.17 -12.79 24.67
CA PHE A 268 -5.05 -12.91 23.50
C PHE A 268 -4.28 -12.86 22.17
N ASN A 269 -4.89 -13.38 21.11
CA ASN A 269 -4.45 -13.28 19.72
C ASN A 269 -5.23 -12.15 19.04
N LEU A 270 -4.53 -11.18 18.47
CA LEU A 270 -5.10 -10.10 17.67
C LEU A 270 -4.94 -10.43 16.19
N VAL A 271 -6.05 -10.45 15.45
CA VAL A 271 -6.08 -10.69 14.01
C VAL A 271 -6.63 -9.45 13.32
N THR A 272 -5.87 -8.92 12.37
CA THR A 272 -6.28 -7.78 11.54
C THR A 272 -5.89 -8.02 10.09
N ASP A 273 -6.68 -7.51 9.16
CA ASP A 273 -6.35 -7.48 7.74
C ASP A 273 -5.62 -6.20 7.31
N SER A 274 -5.51 -5.22 8.19
CA SER A 274 -4.74 -3.99 7.98
C SER A 274 -3.25 -4.23 8.18
N ALA A 275 -2.51 -4.21 7.07
CA ALA A 275 -1.04 -4.26 7.09
C ALA A 275 -0.43 -3.04 7.82
N TYR A 276 -1.13 -1.90 7.78
CA TYR A 276 -0.72 -0.68 8.49
C TYR A 276 -0.76 -0.91 10.01
N VAL A 277 -1.90 -1.36 10.53
CA VAL A 277 -2.06 -1.60 11.96
C VAL A 277 -1.18 -2.75 12.43
N ALA A 278 -1.07 -3.82 11.64
CA ALA A 278 -0.12 -4.89 11.87
C ALA A 278 1.31 -4.36 12.10
N GLY A 279 1.81 -3.53 11.17
CA GLY A 279 3.13 -2.92 11.27
C GLY A 279 3.26 -2.00 12.49
N VAL A 280 2.21 -1.25 12.85
CA VAL A 280 2.21 -0.37 14.02
C VAL A 280 2.25 -1.18 15.32
N VAL A 281 1.41 -2.20 15.48
CA VAL A 281 1.37 -3.01 16.70
C VAL A 281 2.70 -3.74 16.91
N SER A 282 3.27 -4.29 15.83
CA SER A 282 4.56 -5.01 15.89
C SER A 282 5.74 -4.17 16.40
N ARG A 283 5.60 -2.85 16.37
CA ARG A 283 6.64 -1.89 16.76
C ARG A 283 6.24 -1.02 17.94
N ALA A 284 5.07 -1.25 18.55
CA ALA A 284 4.51 -0.39 19.59
C ALA A 284 5.19 -0.57 20.96
N GLU A 285 5.82 -1.72 21.20
CA GLU A 285 6.45 -2.04 22.48
C GLU A 285 7.65 -1.13 22.77
N ASN A 286 7.54 -0.32 23.84
CA ASN A 286 8.51 0.70 24.24
C ASN A 286 8.90 1.66 23.10
N ALA A 287 8.02 1.84 22.11
CA ALA A 287 8.28 2.69 20.96
C ALA A 287 8.33 4.16 21.37
N VAL A 288 9.10 4.94 20.62
CA VAL A 288 9.11 6.39 20.76
C VAL A 288 8.48 7.03 19.54
N LEU A 289 7.51 7.89 19.80
CA LEU A 289 6.75 8.59 18.77
C LEU A 289 7.37 9.94 18.43
N GLN A 290 7.32 10.30 17.16
CA GLN A 290 7.58 11.65 16.69
C GLN A 290 6.33 12.51 16.86
N GLU A 291 6.50 13.79 17.22
CA GLU A 291 5.41 14.76 17.14
C GLU A 291 4.89 14.84 15.69
N VAL A 292 3.57 14.73 15.52
CA VAL A 292 2.93 14.81 14.20
C VAL A 292 1.81 15.84 14.21
N THR A 293 1.50 16.38 13.02
CA THR A 293 0.44 17.37 12.82
C THR A 293 -0.97 16.80 13.01
N ASN A 294 -1.17 15.49 12.77
CA ASN A 294 -2.45 14.83 13.01
C ASN A 294 -2.58 14.39 14.48
N ILE A 295 -3.21 15.25 15.28
CA ILE A 295 -3.39 15.08 16.72
C ILE A 295 -4.18 13.80 17.05
N ALA A 296 -5.23 13.48 16.28
CA ALA A 296 -6.06 12.30 16.53
C ALA A 296 -5.27 10.99 16.36
N LEU A 297 -4.47 10.89 15.30
CA LEU A 297 -3.61 9.74 15.08
C LEU A 297 -2.51 9.64 16.14
N PHE A 298 -1.90 10.78 16.52
CA PHE A 298 -0.88 10.83 17.56
C PHE A 298 -1.41 10.35 18.91
N ASP A 299 -2.62 10.77 19.29
CA ASP A 299 -3.26 10.38 20.54
C ASP A 299 -3.55 8.86 20.57
N LEU A 300 -4.06 8.28 19.48
CA LEU A 300 -4.26 6.84 19.37
C LEU A 300 -2.95 6.05 19.44
N LEU A 301 -1.91 6.49 18.72
CA LEU A 301 -0.58 5.87 18.78
C LEU A 301 0.01 5.94 20.18
N SER A 302 -0.11 7.11 20.84
CA SER A 302 0.37 7.31 22.22
C SER A 302 -0.35 6.40 23.20
N LYS A 303 -1.67 6.25 23.06
CA LYS A 303 -2.49 5.31 23.84
C LYS A 303 -2.06 3.87 23.59
N LEU A 304 -1.86 3.46 22.34
CA LEU A 304 -1.41 2.11 21.99
C LEU A 304 -0.05 1.80 22.62
N VAL A 305 0.95 2.66 22.40
CA VAL A 305 2.30 2.49 22.96
C VAL A 305 2.24 2.39 24.48
N LYS A 306 1.43 3.23 25.14
CA LYS A 306 1.24 3.17 26.60
C LYS A 306 0.62 1.83 27.04
N LEU A 307 -0.45 1.38 26.37
CA LEU A 307 -1.13 0.12 26.70
C LEU A 307 -0.20 -1.09 26.51
N VAL A 308 0.48 -1.18 25.37
CA VAL A 308 1.39 -2.28 25.05
C VAL A 308 2.59 -2.28 25.99
N SER A 309 3.18 -1.11 26.28
CA SER A 309 4.38 -1.02 27.12
C SER A 309 4.15 -1.28 28.61
N HIS A 310 2.91 -1.14 29.09
CA HIS A 310 2.51 -1.43 30.48
C HIS A 310 1.83 -2.80 30.63
N ARG A 311 1.68 -3.55 29.53
CA ARG A 311 1.04 -4.85 29.54
C ARG A 311 1.99 -5.90 30.08
N GLU A 312 1.52 -6.74 31.00
CA GLU A 312 2.30 -7.86 31.56
C GLU A 312 2.02 -9.18 30.85
N GLN A 313 0.78 -9.37 30.38
CA GLN A 313 0.32 -10.59 29.74
C GLN A 313 0.67 -10.62 28.26
N PRO A 314 1.11 -11.76 27.69
CA PRO A 314 1.49 -11.82 26.30
C PRO A 314 0.31 -11.55 25.35
N PHE A 315 0.62 -11.12 24.13
CA PHE A 315 -0.34 -11.13 23.04
C PHE A 315 0.34 -11.61 21.75
N TYR A 316 -0.42 -12.21 20.84
CA TYR A 316 0.07 -12.54 19.50
C TYR A 316 -0.62 -11.65 18.49
N MET A 317 0.07 -11.27 17.42
CA MET A 317 -0.47 -10.41 16.37
C MET A 317 -0.31 -11.12 15.04
N MET A 318 -1.43 -11.28 14.32
CA MET A 318 -1.50 -11.90 13.01
C MET A 318 -2.07 -10.92 12.00
N HIS A 319 -1.35 -10.74 10.90
CA HIS A 319 -1.89 -10.09 9.71
C HIS A 319 -2.51 -11.15 8.82
N THR A 320 -3.77 -10.96 8.42
CA THR A 320 -4.44 -11.80 7.43
C THR A 320 -4.67 -11.04 6.13
N ARG A 321 -4.83 -11.76 5.03
CA ARG A 321 -5.25 -11.13 3.78
C ARG A 321 -6.74 -10.78 3.89
N SER A 322 -7.12 -9.60 3.43
CA SER A 322 -8.52 -9.20 3.34
C SER A 322 -9.25 -10.03 2.28
N HIS A 323 -10.56 -10.22 2.48
CA HIS A 323 -11.48 -10.85 1.52
C HIS A 323 -11.01 -12.21 0.97
N THR A 324 -10.54 -13.11 1.85
CA THR A 324 -10.23 -14.49 1.45
C THR A 324 -11.45 -15.40 1.49
N ASP A 325 -11.65 -16.19 0.43
CA ASP A 325 -12.70 -17.24 0.35
C ASP A 325 -12.29 -18.57 1.00
N LEU A 326 -11.16 -18.59 1.71
CA LEU A 326 -10.65 -19.81 2.33
C LEU A 326 -11.53 -20.20 3.53
N PRO A 327 -11.86 -21.50 3.71
CA PRO A 327 -12.55 -21.95 4.91
C PRO A 327 -11.60 -21.91 6.12
N GLY A 328 -12.13 -21.59 7.29
CA GLY A 328 -11.37 -21.65 8.54
C GLY A 328 -11.83 -20.63 9.58
N PHE A 329 -11.44 -20.84 10.82
CA PHE A 329 -11.80 -19.95 11.94
C PHE A 329 -11.32 -18.51 11.73
N ILE A 330 -10.11 -18.34 11.18
CA ILE A 330 -9.52 -17.03 10.91
C ILE A 330 -10.30 -16.28 9.81
N ALA A 331 -10.58 -16.95 8.69
CA ALA A 331 -11.34 -16.35 7.59
C ALA A 331 -12.79 -16.05 7.99
N GLU A 332 -13.42 -16.90 8.80
CA GLU A 332 -14.76 -16.65 9.34
C GLU A 332 -14.80 -15.42 10.26
N GLY A 333 -13.83 -15.30 11.17
CA GLY A 333 -13.72 -14.15 12.06
C GLY A 333 -13.49 -12.84 11.31
N ASN A 334 -12.61 -12.84 10.30
CA ASN A 334 -12.38 -11.66 9.47
C ASN A 334 -13.63 -11.25 8.70
N ARG A 335 -14.31 -12.19 8.01
CA ARG A 335 -15.56 -11.89 7.28
C ARG A 335 -16.64 -11.30 8.17
N ARG A 336 -16.71 -11.73 9.43
CA ARG A 336 -17.64 -11.15 10.41
C ARG A 336 -17.27 -9.72 10.76
N ALA A 337 -16.00 -9.44 10.98
CA ALA A 337 -15.51 -8.08 11.22
C ALA A 337 -15.84 -7.18 10.00
N ASP A 338 -15.53 -7.64 8.79
CA ASP A 338 -15.82 -6.96 7.51
C ASP A 338 -17.32 -6.63 7.37
N ALA A 339 -18.20 -7.60 7.64
CA ALA A 339 -19.64 -7.44 7.53
C ALA A 339 -20.20 -6.41 8.53
N LEU A 340 -19.62 -6.32 9.72
CA LEU A 340 -20.01 -5.35 10.74
C LEU A 340 -19.47 -3.94 10.43
N ALA A 341 -18.31 -3.86 9.79
CA ALA A 341 -17.70 -2.60 9.37
C ALA A 341 -18.38 -2.04 8.12
N ALA A 342 -19.05 -2.87 7.31
CA ALA A 342 -19.80 -2.41 6.14
C ALA A 342 -20.85 -1.32 6.50
N PRO A 343 -21.06 -0.31 5.63
CA PRO A 343 -22.15 0.64 5.78
C PRO A 343 -23.49 -0.08 5.91
N ALA A 344 -24.43 0.45 6.71
CA ALA A 344 -25.74 -0.19 6.92
C ALA A 344 -26.55 -0.38 5.63
N GLU A 345 -26.27 0.40 4.57
CA GLU A 345 -26.83 0.23 3.22
C GLU A 345 -26.25 -0.98 2.45
N MET A 346 -25.20 -1.61 2.98
CA MET A 346 -24.60 -2.87 2.54
C MET A 346 -24.90 -3.98 3.58
N ALA A 347 -26.16 -4.07 4.01
CA ALA A 347 -26.73 -5.33 4.50
C ALA A 347 -26.46 -6.44 3.46
N PRO A 348 -26.38 -7.73 3.85
CA PRO A 348 -25.75 -8.79 3.05
C PRO A 348 -26.21 -8.67 1.61
N LEU A 349 -25.24 -8.41 0.72
CA LEU A 349 -25.42 -8.14 -0.70
C LEU A 349 -26.71 -8.84 -1.17
N PRO A 350 -27.72 -8.09 -1.65
CA PRO A 350 -28.96 -8.73 -2.05
C PRO A 350 -28.62 -9.82 -3.06
N ASN A 351 -29.35 -10.94 -3.05
CA ASN A 351 -29.12 -12.05 -3.98
C ASN A 351 -28.76 -11.50 -5.37
N VAL A 352 -27.79 -12.08 -6.07
CA VAL A 352 -27.27 -11.60 -7.37
C VAL A 352 -28.39 -11.14 -8.33
N PHE A 353 -29.57 -11.77 -8.25
CA PHE A 353 -30.79 -11.38 -8.94
C PHE A 353 -31.38 -10.00 -8.53
N GLU A 354 -31.45 -9.69 -7.23
CA GLU A 354 -31.89 -8.39 -6.71
C GLU A 354 -30.85 -7.28 -6.99
N GLN A 355 -29.55 -7.56 -6.94
CA GLN A 355 -28.52 -6.62 -7.41
C GLN A 355 -28.71 -6.26 -8.89
N ALA A 356 -28.99 -7.25 -9.72
CA ALA A 356 -29.28 -7.04 -11.14
C ALA A 356 -30.56 -6.24 -11.36
N LYS A 357 -31.60 -6.41 -10.52
CA LYS A 357 -32.81 -5.57 -10.57
C LYS A 357 -32.50 -4.11 -10.26
N ILE A 358 -31.76 -3.83 -9.19
CA ILE A 358 -31.40 -2.46 -8.79
C ILE A 358 -30.53 -1.81 -9.88
N SER A 359 -29.54 -2.54 -10.40
CA SER A 359 -28.69 -2.04 -11.50
C SER A 359 -29.52 -1.74 -12.76
N HIS A 360 -30.48 -2.61 -13.11
CA HIS A 360 -31.37 -2.36 -14.24
C HIS A 360 -32.32 -1.18 -14.00
N GLN A 361 -32.84 -0.98 -12.77
CA GLN A 361 -33.68 0.16 -12.44
C GLN A 361 -32.93 1.49 -12.55
N LEU A 362 -31.63 1.52 -12.20
CA LEU A 362 -30.81 2.71 -12.26
C LEU A 362 -30.29 3.02 -13.68
N PHE A 363 -29.90 1.98 -14.43
CA PHE A 363 -29.14 2.14 -15.67
C PHE A 363 -29.84 1.60 -16.93
N HIS A 364 -31.03 1.00 -16.79
CA HIS A 364 -31.83 0.44 -17.88
C HIS A 364 -31.03 -0.48 -18.82
N GLN A 365 -30.12 -1.27 -18.26
CA GLN A 365 -29.24 -2.19 -19.00
C GLN A 365 -30.04 -3.27 -19.74
N ASN A 366 -29.65 -3.62 -20.96
CA ASN A 366 -30.33 -4.70 -21.69
C ASN A 366 -30.03 -6.10 -21.10
N ALA A 367 -30.87 -7.09 -21.42
CA ALA A 367 -30.73 -8.45 -20.87
C ALA A 367 -29.34 -9.08 -21.13
N PRO A 368 -28.69 -8.94 -22.30
CA PRO A 368 -27.32 -9.42 -22.49
C PRO A 368 -26.29 -8.75 -21.56
N GLY A 369 -26.46 -7.45 -21.29
CA GLY A 369 -25.66 -6.74 -20.30
C GLY A 369 -25.82 -7.36 -18.92
N LEU A 370 -27.05 -7.57 -18.45
CA LEU A 370 -27.31 -8.18 -17.15
C LEU A 370 -26.76 -9.61 -17.03
N VAL A 371 -26.87 -10.43 -18.09
CA VAL A 371 -26.26 -11.77 -18.12
C VAL A 371 -24.74 -11.69 -17.96
N ARG A 372 -24.08 -10.75 -18.64
CA ARG A 372 -22.62 -10.61 -18.61
C ARG A 372 -22.12 -10.08 -17.27
N TRP A 373 -22.82 -9.12 -16.67
CA TRP A 373 -22.39 -8.43 -15.45
C TRP A 373 -22.77 -9.18 -14.17
N PHE A 374 -23.89 -9.89 -14.16
CA PHE A 374 -24.41 -10.56 -12.96
C PHE A 374 -24.50 -12.08 -13.10
N HIS A 375 -23.97 -12.66 -14.18
CA HIS A 375 -23.99 -14.12 -14.43
C HIS A 375 -25.38 -14.77 -14.33
N LEU A 376 -26.45 -14.00 -14.60
CA LEU A 376 -27.82 -14.50 -14.59
C LEU A 376 -28.11 -15.37 -15.81
N THR A 377 -29.09 -16.26 -15.69
CA THR A 377 -29.65 -16.92 -16.89
C THR A 377 -30.31 -15.90 -17.79
N ARG A 378 -30.36 -16.21 -19.09
CA ARG A 378 -30.97 -15.31 -20.09
C ARG A 378 -32.45 -15.06 -19.83
N GLU A 379 -33.13 -16.03 -19.21
CA GLU A 379 -34.54 -15.93 -18.80
C GLU A 379 -34.71 -14.98 -17.62
N GLN A 380 -33.86 -15.10 -16.59
CA GLN A 380 -33.84 -14.19 -15.44
C GLN A 380 -33.56 -12.73 -15.86
N ALA A 381 -32.56 -12.52 -16.72
CA ALA A 381 -32.24 -11.18 -17.21
C ALA A 381 -33.38 -10.59 -18.08
N ARG A 382 -34.08 -11.42 -18.86
CA ARG A 382 -35.26 -10.99 -19.62
C ARG A 382 -36.43 -10.64 -18.70
N ALA A 383 -36.66 -11.41 -17.64
CA ALA A 383 -37.70 -11.12 -16.66
C ALA A 383 -37.49 -9.76 -16.00
N ILE A 384 -36.25 -9.45 -15.58
CA ILE A 384 -35.88 -8.15 -14.99
C ILE A 384 -36.23 -6.99 -15.93
N VAL A 385 -35.82 -7.09 -17.20
CA VAL A 385 -36.09 -6.07 -18.22
C VAL A 385 -37.59 -5.95 -18.53
N ALA A 386 -38.30 -7.08 -18.60
CA ALA A 386 -39.73 -7.12 -18.89
C ALA A 386 -40.58 -6.51 -17.77
N THR A 387 -40.10 -6.54 -16.52
CA THR A 387 -40.77 -5.93 -15.36
C THR A 387 -40.49 -4.44 -15.19
N CYS A 388 -39.62 -3.83 -16.00
CA CYS A 388 -39.28 -2.40 -15.88
C CYS A 388 -40.29 -1.52 -16.66
N PRO A 389 -41.07 -0.65 -15.99
CA PRO A 389 -42.10 0.16 -16.63
C PRO A 389 -41.54 1.07 -17.75
N THR A 390 -40.37 1.66 -17.53
CA THR A 390 -39.69 2.54 -18.48
C THR A 390 -39.24 1.78 -19.73
N CYS A 391 -38.68 0.58 -19.57
CA CYS A 391 -38.24 -0.25 -20.70
C CYS A 391 -39.42 -0.89 -21.43
N GLN A 392 -40.56 -1.11 -20.75
CA GLN A 392 -41.79 -1.60 -21.36
C GLN A 392 -42.46 -0.55 -22.25
N GLN A 393 -42.43 0.73 -21.85
CA GLN A 393 -42.96 1.86 -22.63
C GLN A 393 -42.14 2.13 -23.91
N HIS A 394 -40.85 1.80 -23.89
CA HIS A 394 -39.96 1.87 -25.05
C HIS A 394 -39.69 0.51 -25.69
N ALA A 395 -40.58 -0.48 -25.49
CA ALA A 395 -40.48 -1.76 -26.16
C ALA A 395 -40.58 -1.55 -27.68
N LEU A 396 -39.42 -1.43 -28.34
CA LEU A 396 -39.32 -1.64 -29.77
C LEU A 396 -39.95 -3.00 -30.07
N PRO A 397 -40.77 -3.11 -31.14
CA PRO A 397 -41.42 -4.37 -31.48
C PRO A 397 -40.37 -5.47 -31.45
N THR A 398 -40.68 -6.56 -30.74
CA THR A 398 -39.91 -7.79 -30.79
C THR A 398 -39.68 -8.12 -32.25
N LEU A 399 -38.45 -7.90 -32.72
CA LEU A 399 -38.02 -8.28 -34.06
C LEU A 399 -38.22 -9.78 -34.17
N SER A 400 -39.29 -10.15 -34.86
CA SER A 400 -39.57 -11.48 -35.36
C SER A 400 -38.32 -11.98 -36.08
N THR A 401 -37.81 -13.11 -35.59
CA THR A 401 -37.03 -14.14 -36.29
C THR A 401 -36.51 -13.75 -37.69
N GLY A 402 -35.39 -13.03 -37.72
CA GLY A 402 -34.62 -12.72 -38.92
C GLY A 402 -33.15 -12.54 -38.56
N ALA A 403 -32.58 -13.49 -37.82
CA ALA A 403 -31.20 -13.41 -37.38
C ALA A 403 -30.26 -13.56 -38.58
N ASN A 404 -29.44 -12.54 -38.86
CA ASN A 404 -28.31 -12.67 -39.76
C ASN A 404 -27.38 -13.76 -39.19
N PRO A 405 -27.21 -14.93 -39.85
CA PRO A 405 -26.45 -16.02 -39.29
C PRO A 405 -24.97 -15.61 -39.23
N ARG A 406 -24.43 -15.48 -38.01
CA ARG A 406 -23.02 -15.25 -37.73
C ARG A 406 -22.32 -16.59 -37.52
N GLY A 407 -21.03 -16.65 -37.89
CA GLY A 407 -20.18 -17.77 -37.53
C GLY A 407 -20.08 -17.91 -36.01
N LEU A 408 -19.91 -19.15 -35.53
CA LEU A 408 -19.61 -19.48 -34.13
C LEU A 408 -18.09 -19.54 -33.88
N SER A 409 -17.30 -19.51 -34.96
CA SER A 409 -15.84 -19.51 -34.96
C SER A 409 -15.26 -18.66 -36.11
N SER A 410 -13.98 -18.29 -36.00
CA SER A 410 -13.26 -17.54 -37.04
C SER A 410 -13.27 -18.29 -38.37
N CYS A 411 -13.41 -17.57 -39.49
CA CYS A 411 -13.49 -18.14 -40.85
C CYS A 411 -14.64 -19.15 -41.06
N GLU A 412 -15.69 -19.10 -40.25
CA GLU A 412 -16.85 -19.96 -40.48
C GLU A 412 -17.82 -19.34 -41.49
N VAL A 413 -18.17 -18.06 -41.32
CA VAL A 413 -19.08 -17.34 -42.19
C VAL A 413 -18.54 -15.95 -42.49
N TRP A 414 -18.26 -15.69 -43.77
CA TRP A 414 -17.91 -14.37 -44.27
C TRP A 414 -19.07 -13.71 -44.99
N GLN A 415 -19.13 -12.39 -44.94
CA GLN A 415 -19.98 -11.57 -45.79
C GLN A 415 -19.11 -10.74 -46.72
N MET A 416 -19.49 -10.69 -48.00
CA MET A 416 -18.80 -9.89 -49.02
C MET A 416 -19.80 -9.04 -49.81
N ASP A 417 -19.43 -7.79 -50.09
CA ASP A 417 -20.14 -6.88 -50.98
C ASP A 417 -19.17 -5.88 -51.63
N VAL A 418 -19.66 -5.15 -52.64
CA VAL A 418 -18.95 -4.10 -53.35
C VAL A 418 -19.60 -2.75 -53.07
N THR A 419 -18.78 -1.80 -52.65
CA THR A 419 -19.16 -0.41 -52.45
C THR A 419 -18.47 0.51 -53.46
N HIS A 420 -19.16 1.58 -53.85
CA HIS A 420 -18.66 2.54 -54.83
C HIS A 420 -18.09 3.76 -54.11
N VAL A 421 -16.88 4.18 -54.47
CA VAL A 421 -16.20 5.35 -53.90
C VAL A 421 -15.85 6.33 -55.02
N LEU A 422 -16.30 7.59 -54.90
CA LEU A 422 -16.25 8.58 -55.97
C LEU A 422 -14.85 9.18 -56.23
N GLN A 423 -13.93 9.12 -55.25
CA GLN A 423 -12.66 9.85 -55.29
C GLN A 423 -11.45 9.07 -55.85
N PHE A 424 -11.55 7.76 -56.09
CA PHE A 424 -10.38 6.89 -56.40
C PHE A 424 -10.12 6.63 -57.90
N GLY A 425 -10.33 7.63 -58.77
CA GLY A 425 -9.94 7.57 -60.18
C GLY A 425 -10.58 6.40 -60.96
N ARG A 426 -9.76 5.53 -61.59
CA ARG A 426 -10.26 4.32 -62.30
C ARG A 426 -10.63 3.16 -61.37
N LEU A 427 -10.29 3.23 -60.08
CA LEU A 427 -10.54 2.20 -59.06
C LEU A 427 -11.77 2.53 -58.21
N LYS A 428 -12.94 2.60 -58.86
CA LYS A 428 -14.18 3.09 -58.24
C LYS A 428 -14.91 2.04 -57.39
N TYR A 429 -14.48 0.78 -57.45
CA TYR A 429 -15.18 -0.35 -56.83
C TYR A 429 -14.33 -0.95 -55.71
N VAL A 430 -14.75 -0.77 -54.46
CA VAL A 430 -14.08 -1.36 -53.30
C VAL A 430 -14.83 -2.63 -52.92
N HIS A 431 -14.15 -3.77 -53.06
CA HIS A 431 -14.64 -5.07 -52.62
C HIS A 431 -14.26 -5.25 -51.16
N VAL A 432 -15.22 -5.62 -50.32
CA VAL A 432 -15.04 -5.75 -48.88
C VAL A 432 -15.53 -7.13 -48.43
N SER A 433 -14.67 -7.85 -47.71
CA SER A 433 -15.00 -9.12 -47.04
C SER A 433 -14.86 -8.96 -45.53
N VAL A 434 -15.84 -9.46 -44.78
CA VAL A 434 -15.87 -9.37 -43.32
C VAL A 434 -16.17 -10.74 -42.72
N ASP A 435 -15.32 -11.17 -41.78
CA ASP A 435 -15.63 -12.32 -40.92
C ASP A 435 -16.70 -11.94 -39.88
N THR A 436 -17.83 -12.63 -39.91
CA THR A 436 -18.97 -12.31 -39.04
C THR A 436 -18.76 -12.67 -37.57
N PHE A 437 -17.78 -13.52 -37.24
CA PHE A 437 -17.43 -13.86 -35.87
C PHE A 437 -16.40 -12.88 -35.29
N SER A 438 -15.22 -12.78 -35.93
CA SER A 438 -14.12 -11.94 -35.44
C SER A 438 -14.29 -10.45 -35.73
N GLY A 439 -15.12 -10.10 -36.73
CA GLY A 439 -15.23 -8.73 -37.24
C GLY A 439 -14.04 -8.30 -38.08
N ALA A 440 -13.10 -9.20 -38.41
CA ALA A 440 -11.95 -8.87 -39.25
C ALA A 440 -12.39 -8.49 -40.67
N VAL A 441 -11.86 -7.38 -41.17
CA VAL A 441 -12.23 -6.78 -42.46
C VAL A 441 -11.04 -6.82 -43.41
N PHE A 442 -11.28 -7.24 -44.65
CA PHE A 442 -10.35 -7.06 -45.76
C PHE A 442 -11.03 -6.29 -46.88
N ALA A 443 -10.37 -5.24 -47.38
CA ALA A 443 -10.89 -4.39 -48.44
C ALA A 443 -9.83 -4.17 -49.52
N SER A 444 -10.23 -4.20 -50.80
CA SER A 444 -9.34 -3.92 -51.92
C SER A 444 -10.08 -3.16 -53.02
N ALA A 445 -9.42 -2.16 -53.61
CA ALA A 445 -9.98 -1.34 -54.69
C ALA A 445 -9.68 -1.94 -56.07
N HIS A 446 -10.71 -2.01 -56.93
CA HIS A 446 -10.66 -2.60 -58.27
C HIS A 446 -11.28 -1.67 -59.33
N THR A 447 -10.93 -1.92 -60.60
CA THR A 447 -11.44 -1.14 -61.75
C THR A 447 -12.84 -1.55 -62.20
N GLY A 448 -13.38 -2.65 -61.68
CA GLY A 448 -14.70 -3.17 -62.02
C GLY A 448 -15.29 -4.07 -60.94
N GLU A 449 -16.56 -4.43 -61.16
CA GLU A 449 -17.34 -5.34 -60.31
C GLU A 449 -17.55 -6.72 -60.95
N LYS A 450 -16.80 -7.07 -62.00
CA LYS A 450 -16.99 -8.36 -62.69
C LYS A 450 -16.47 -9.52 -61.83
N SER A 451 -16.90 -10.76 -62.13
CA SER A 451 -16.48 -11.97 -61.40
C SER A 451 -14.96 -12.10 -61.27
N ARG A 452 -14.19 -11.76 -62.31
CA ARG A 452 -12.72 -11.74 -62.28
C ARG A 452 -12.15 -10.81 -61.19
N ASP A 453 -12.81 -9.68 -60.93
CA ASP A 453 -12.36 -8.68 -59.97
C ASP A 453 -12.72 -9.13 -58.55
N ALA A 454 -13.90 -9.74 -58.37
CA ALA A 454 -14.30 -10.41 -57.13
C ALA A 454 -13.38 -11.59 -56.77
N ILE A 455 -12.98 -12.41 -57.75
CA ILE A 455 -12.02 -13.51 -57.54
C ILE A 455 -10.66 -12.97 -57.10
N LYS A 456 -10.16 -11.90 -57.74
CA LYS A 456 -8.89 -11.26 -57.34
C LYS A 456 -8.94 -10.76 -55.90
N HIS A 457 -10.04 -10.13 -55.51
CA HIS A 457 -10.26 -9.72 -54.12
C HIS A 457 -10.20 -10.93 -53.16
N LEU A 458 -10.92 -12.02 -53.48
CA LEU A 458 -10.97 -13.19 -52.61
C LEU A 458 -9.61 -13.91 -52.50
N ILE A 459 -8.82 -14.00 -53.58
CA ILE A 459 -7.46 -14.56 -53.50
C ILE A 459 -6.61 -13.77 -52.51
N GLN A 460 -6.68 -12.44 -52.56
CA GLN A 460 -5.99 -11.59 -51.60
C GLN A 460 -6.55 -11.81 -50.19
N ALA A 461 -7.86 -11.73 -50.01
CA ALA A 461 -8.52 -11.90 -48.71
C ALA A 461 -8.18 -13.25 -48.06
N PHE A 462 -8.17 -14.35 -48.83
CA PHE A 462 -7.84 -15.68 -48.33
C PHE A 462 -6.40 -15.78 -47.84
N SER A 463 -5.47 -15.08 -48.49
CA SER A 463 -4.07 -15.03 -48.06
C SER A 463 -3.88 -14.26 -46.74
N PHE A 464 -4.72 -13.28 -46.43
CA PHE A 464 -4.59 -12.43 -45.25
C PHE A 464 -5.43 -12.90 -44.06
N LEU A 465 -6.68 -13.30 -44.30
CA LEU A 465 -7.64 -13.66 -43.26
C LEU A 465 -7.86 -15.17 -43.12
N GLY A 466 -7.43 -15.98 -44.09
CA GLY A 466 -7.75 -17.41 -44.16
C GLY A 466 -8.95 -17.71 -45.07
N ILE A 467 -9.30 -18.99 -45.22
CA ILE A 467 -10.35 -19.44 -46.15
C ILE A 467 -11.64 -19.69 -45.36
N PRO A 468 -12.78 -19.04 -45.71
CA PRO A 468 -14.03 -19.26 -45.01
C PRO A 468 -14.69 -20.58 -45.39
N LYS A 469 -15.44 -21.20 -44.47
CA LYS A 469 -16.31 -22.33 -44.81
C LYS A 469 -17.50 -21.91 -45.65
N VAL A 470 -18.10 -20.77 -45.33
CA VAL A 470 -19.28 -20.22 -46.02
C VAL A 470 -19.03 -18.77 -46.41
N LEU A 471 -19.20 -18.44 -47.69
CA LEU A 471 -19.19 -17.07 -48.18
C LEU A 471 -20.61 -16.63 -48.53
N LYS A 472 -21.04 -15.52 -47.93
CA LYS A 472 -22.33 -14.89 -48.23
C LYS A 472 -22.13 -13.65 -49.09
N THR A 473 -22.82 -13.60 -50.22
CA THR A 473 -22.84 -12.43 -51.11
C THR A 473 -24.26 -12.00 -51.40
N ASP A 474 -24.41 -10.82 -52.00
CA ASP A 474 -25.68 -10.44 -52.59
C ASP A 474 -25.94 -11.23 -53.89
N ASN A 475 -27.07 -10.93 -54.52
CA ASN A 475 -27.51 -11.57 -55.76
C ASN A 475 -26.95 -10.91 -57.03
N ARG A 476 -25.90 -10.08 -56.95
CA ARG A 476 -25.36 -9.41 -58.15
C ARG A 476 -24.86 -10.40 -59.21
N PRO A 477 -24.93 -10.02 -60.50
CA PRO A 477 -24.49 -10.88 -61.60
C PRO A 477 -23.05 -11.39 -61.47
N ALA A 478 -22.18 -10.60 -60.84
CA ALA A 478 -20.79 -10.94 -60.58
C ALA A 478 -20.59 -12.24 -59.78
N TYR A 479 -21.51 -12.54 -58.85
CA TYR A 479 -21.42 -13.70 -57.97
C TYR A 479 -22.20 -14.92 -58.49
N LYS A 480 -22.90 -14.77 -59.62
CA LYS A 480 -23.70 -15.84 -60.24
C LYS A 480 -23.04 -16.51 -61.44
N SER A 481 -21.86 -16.03 -61.86
CA SER A 481 -21.16 -16.58 -63.02
C SER A 481 -20.64 -18.00 -62.74
N GLY A 482 -20.55 -18.81 -63.81
CA GLY A 482 -19.96 -20.15 -63.74
C GLY A 482 -18.51 -20.12 -63.24
N GLU A 483 -17.74 -19.12 -63.69
CA GLU A 483 -16.35 -18.90 -63.27
C GLU A 483 -16.22 -18.68 -61.75
N PHE A 484 -17.07 -17.84 -61.15
CA PHE A 484 -17.05 -17.57 -59.71
C PHE A 484 -17.43 -18.80 -58.88
N ARG A 485 -18.43 -19.56 -59.34
CA ARG A 485 -18.83 -20.81 -58.69
C ARG A 485 -17.73 -21.87 -58.75
N SER A 486 -17.11 -22.06 -59.91
CA SER A 486 -15.99 -22.98 -60.07
C SER A 486 -14.80 -22.60 -59.19
N PHE A 487 -14.51 -21.31 -59.05
CA PHE A 487 -13.48 -20.82 -58.13
C PHE A 487 -13.82 -21.20 -56.67
N LEU A 488 -15.00 -20.85 -56.15
CA LEU A 488 -15.34 -21.19 -54.75
C LEU A 488 -15.34 -22.69 -54.49
N GLN A 489 -15.76 -23.50 -55.47
CA GLN A 489 -15.72 -24.95 -55.36
C GLN A 489 -14.28 -25.50 -55.29
N GLN A 490 -13.33 -24.94 -56.06
CA GLN A 490 -11.91 -25.33 -55.98
C GLN A 490 -11.31 -25.05 -54.60
N TRP A 491 -11.76 -23.98 -53.93
CA TRP A 491 -11.29 -23.59 -52.60
C TRP A 491 -12.12 -24.19 -51.45
N GLY A 492 -13.12 -25.04 -51.75
CA GLY A 492 -13.95 -25.71 -50.75
C GLY A 492 -14.91 -24.79 -49.99
N VAL A 493 -15.26 -23.63 -50.56
CA VAL A 493 -16.11 -22.61 -49.90
C VAL A 493 -17.57 -22.79 -50.33
N GLU A 494 -18.48 -22.94 -49.37
CA GLU A 494 -19.92 -22.97 -49.63
C GLU A 494 -20.44 -21.56 -49.94
N HIS A 495 -21.05 -21.35 -51.10
CA HIS A 495 -21.60 -20.05 -51.50
C HIS A 495 -23.08 -19.95 -51.15
N LYS A 496 -23.46 -18.92 -50.37
CA LYS A 496 -24.87 -18.59 -50.07
C LYS A 496 -25.22 -17.20 -50.56
N THR A 497 -26.21 -17.09 -51.43
CA THR A 497 -26.74 -15.79 -51.86
C THR A 497 -27.87 -15.33 -50.95
N GLY A 498 -27.94 -14.03 -50.64
CA GLY A 498 -29.05 -13.45 -49.88
C GLY A 498 -30.42 -13.57 -50.58
N ILE A 499 -31.51 -13.41 -49.83
CA ILE A 499 -32.87 -13.32 -50.38
C ILE A 499 -33.08 -11.89 -50.93
N PRO A 500 -33.59 -11.69 -52.16
CA PRO A 500 -33.88 -10.35 -52.68
C PRO A 500 -34.80 -9.58 -51.72
N HIS A 501 -34.45 -8.32 -51.42
CA HIS A 501 -35.21 -7.37 -50.58
C HIS A 501 -35.26 -7.63 -49.06
N SER A 502 -34.43 -8.52 -48.50
CA SER A 502 -34.21 -8.58 -47.05
C SER A 502 -32.98 -7.75 -46.65
N LEU A 503 -33.19 -6.52 -46.17
CA LEU A 503 -32.14 -5.60 -45.68
C LEU A 503 -31.39 -6.13 -44.44
N THR A 504 -31.84 -7.21 -43.83
CA THR A 504 -31.28 -7.72 -42.56
C THR A 504 -30.14 -8.73 -42.75
N GLY A 505 -29.99 -9.31 -43.95
CA GLY A 505 -29.06 -10.42 -44.21
C GLY A 505 -27.60 -10.04 -44.43
N GLN A 506 -27.28 -8.78 -44.73
CA GLN A 506 -25.92 -8.29 -45.03
C GLN A 506 -25.49 -7.09 -44.18
N ALA A 507 -26.21 -6.87 -43.07
CA ALA A 507 -26.02 -5.71 -42.19
C ALA A 507 -24.61 -5.58 -41.58
N VAL A 508 -23.78 -6.63 -41.57
CA VAL A 508 -22.41 -6.55 -41.04
C VAL A 508 -21.52 -5.82 -42.05
N VAL A 509 -21.50 -6.27 -43.30
CA VAL A 509 -20.74 -5.63 -44.37
C VAL A 509 -21.25 -4.22 -44.69
N GLU A 510 -22.57 -3.99 -44.63
CA GLU A 510 -23.14 -2.66 -44.85
C GLU A 510 -22.76 -1.63 -43.78
N ARG A 511 -22.53 -2.06 -42.53
CA ARG A 511 -22.00 -1.18 -41.48
C ARG A 511 -20.54 -0.85 -41.74
N THR A 512 -19.75 -1.84 -42.12
CA THR A 512 -18.34 -1.65 -42.50
C THR A 512 -18.21 -0.69 -43.69
N HIS A 513 -19.16 -0.70 -44.64
CA HIS A 513 -19.21 0.28 -45.72
C HIS A 513 -19.36 1.73 -45.25
N ARG A 514 -20.07 2.00 -44.14
CA ARG A 514 -20.21 3.36 -43.59
C ARG A 514 -18.95 3.84 -42.89
N GLU A 515 -18.08 2.93 -42.45
CA GLU A 515 -16.79 3.27 -41.84
C GLU A 515 -15.69 3.43 -42.89
N ILE A 516 -15.80 2.73 -44.03
CA ILE A 516 -14.83 2.81 -45.14
C ILE A 516 -15.10 4.00 -46.08
N LYS A 517 -16.36 4.40 -46.25
CA LYS A 517 -16.73 5.64 -46.97
C LYS A 517 -16.47 6.85 -46.11
#